data_AF-A0A7J4PDH6-F1
#
_entry.id   AF-A0A7J4PDH6-F1
#
_cell.length_a   1.000
_cell.length_b   1.000
_cell.length_c   1.000
_cell.angle_alpha   90.00
_cell.angle_beta   90.00
_cell.angle_gamma   90.00
#
_symmetry.space_group_name_H-M   'P 1'
#
loop_
_entity.id
_entity.type
_entity.pdbx_description
1 polymer ?
#
loop_
_entity_poly.entity_id
_entity_poly.type
_entity_poly.pdbx_seq_one_letter_code
_entity_poly.pdbx_strand_id
1 'polypeptide(L)'
;TPSDTSKEEGEYPHLLLFDHKRHLEILSNPFQPRTFAIYFSLPLLRFQGEVAFPSELKAAYLTPFNEGVFWFIEDLLYWTFWLNLLIGLTNILPIAALDGGQMFNDAVDEVLKRLRIKEASRKKMVSAIGMSFTLILLIVLIAVPLIVPRI
;
A
#
# COMPACT_ATOMS: atom_id res chain seq x y z
N THR A 1 -22.99 -40.88 14.36
CA THR A 1 -23.36 -40.58 12.96
C THR A 1 -22.34 -39.60 12.45
N PRO A 2 -21.49 -39.93 11.47
CA PRO A 2 -20.51 -38.98 10.98
C PRO A 2 -21.26 -37.86 10.23
N SER A 3 -21.15 -36.64 10.75
CA SER A 3 -21.69 -35.44 10.11
C SER A 3 -20.86 -35.16 8.86
N ASP A 4 -21.55 -35.20 7.73
CA ASP A 4 -21.10 -35.01 6.36
C ASP A 4 -20.41 -33.64 6.20
N THR A 5 -19.07 -33.62 6.27
CA THR A 5 -18.23 -32.43 6.11
C THR A 5 -18.11 -31.95 4.66
N SER A 6 -18.72 -32.64 3.70
CA SER A 6 -18.60 -32.32 2.28
C SER A 6 -19.56 -31.24 1.79
N LYS A 7 -20.35 -30.62 2.68
CA LYS A 7 -21.34 -29.58 2.30
C LYS A 7 -20.92 -28.15 2.60
N GLU A 8 -19.90 -27.92 3.41
CA GLU A 8 -19.44 -26.56 3.75
C GLU A 8 -18.39 -26.02 2.76
N GLU A 9 -17.79 -26.86 1.92
CA GLU A 9 -16.74 -26.46 0.96
C GLU A 9 -17.25 -25.58 -0.20
N GLY A 10 -18.57 -25.39 -0.33
CA GLY A 10 -19.19 -24.70 -1.47
C GLY A 10 -19.58 -23.24 -1.27
N GLU A 11 -19.51 -22.69 -0.05
CA GLU A 11 -20.24 -21.45 0.28
C GLU A 11 -19.36 -20.21 0.43
N TYR A 12 -18.04 -20.36 0.63
CA TYR A 12 -17.13 -19.23 0.89
C TYR A 12 -15.80 -19.36 0.11
N PRO A 13 -15.77 -19.03 -1.19
CA PRO A 13 -14.55 -19.12 -2.00
C PRO A 13 -13.41 -18.18 -1.53
N HIS A 14 -13.71 -17.16 -0.72
CA HIS A 14 -12.69 -16.29 -0.10
C HIS A 14 -11.98 -16.97 1.09
N LEU A 15 -12.65 -17.92 1.76
CA LEU A 15 -12.06 -18.70 2.86
C LEU A 15 -10.92 -19.62 2.37
N LEU A 16 -10.92 -20.00 1.09
CA LEU A 16 -9.85 -20.81 0.48
C LEU A 16 -8.53 -20.05 0.29
N LEU A 17 -8.56 -18.72 0.28
CA LEU A 17 -7.34 -17.90 0.24
C LEU A 17 -6.58 -17.95 1.59
N PHE A 18 -7.28 -18.36 2.65
CA PHE A 18 -6.87 -18.33 4.05
C PHE A 18 -6.87 -19.73 4.72
N ASP A 19 -6.49 -20.78 3.98
CA ASP A 19 -6.16 -22.09 4.55
C ASP A 19 -4.98 -21.95 5.55
N HIS A 20 -5.08 -22.57 6.73
CA HIS A 20 -4.05 -22.55 7.78
C HIS A 20 -2.64 -22.87 7.24
N LYS A 21 -2.54 -23.79 6.27
CA LYS A 21 -1.26 -24.14 5.62
C LYS A 21 -0.69 -22.98 4.80
N ARG A 22 -1.54 -22.21 4.10
CA ARG A 22 -1.13 -21.04 3.33
C ARG A 22 -0.68 -19.89 4.22
N HIS A 23 -1.30 -19.68 5.38
CA HIS A 23 -0.84 -18.69 6.35
C HIS A 23 0.56 -18.99 6.85
N LEU A 24 0.84 -20.24 7.21
CA LEU A 24 2.17 -20.64 7.66
C LEU A 24 3.21 -20.53 6.54
N GLU A 25 2.84 -20.79 5.30
CA GLU A 25 3.70 -20.57 4.13
C GLU A 25 4.05 -19.08 3.95
N ILE A 26 3.06 -18.18 4.07
CA ILE A 26 3.22 -16.72 4.01
C ILE A 26 4.09 -16.21 5.18
N LEU A 27 3.88 -16.74 6.39
CA LEU A 27 4.66 -16.34 7.58
C LEU A 27 6.11 -16.86 7.54
N SER A 28 6.32 -18.08 7.01
CA SER A 28 7.64 -18.69 6.95
C SER A 28 8.53 -18.11 5.84
N ASN A 29 7.93 -17.54 4.78
CA ASN A 29 8.67 -17.02 3.62
C ASN A 29 8.32 -15.56 3.29
N PRO A 30 8.57 -14.61 4.21
CA PRO A 30 8.04 -13.25 4.08
C PRO A 30 8.66 -12.44 2.93
N PHE A 31 9.86 -12.80 2.48
CA PHE A 31 10.59 -12.06 1.43
C PHE A 31 10.40 -12.63 0.03
N GLN A 32 9.57 -13.68 -0.15
CA GLN A 32 9.23 -14.14 -1.48
C GLN A 32 8.37 -13.08 -2.19
N PRO A 33 8.56 -12.82 -3.51
CA PRO A 33 7.86 -11.74 -4.22
C PRO A 33 6.34 -11.77 -4.09
N ARG A 34 5.74 -12.97 -4.13
CA ARG A 34 4.30 -13.18 -3.95
C ARG A 34 3.86 -12.80 -2.54
N THR A 35 4.57 -13.30 -1.53
CA THR A 35 4.28 -13.05 -0.11
C THR A 35 4.46 -11.58 0.25
N PHE A 36 5.52 -10.96 -0.25
CA PHE A 36 5.76 -9.54 -0.11
C PHE A 36 4.64 -8.70 -0.72
N ALA A 37 4.16 -9.07 -1.92
CA ALA A 37 3.02 -8.39 -2.55
C ALA A 37 1.74 -8.49 -1.72
N ILE A 38 1.51 -9.62 -1.04
CA ILE A 38 0.39 -9.80 -0.11
C ILE A 38 0.54 -8.86 1.11
N TYR A 39 1.73 -8.80 1.72
CA TYR A 39 1.96 -7.89 2.84
C TYR A 39 1.79 -6.42 2.45
N PHE A 40 2.25 -6.06 1.26
CA PHE A 40 2.10 -4.70 0.73
C PHE A 40 0.65 -4.33 0.42
N SER A 41 -0.19 -5.31 0.06
CA SER A 41 -1.62 -5.09 -0.21
C SER A 41 -2.52 -5.21 1.03
N LEU A 42 -1.98 -5.56 2.21
CA LEU A 42 -2.77 -5.72 3.44
C LEU A 42 -3.69 -4.53 3.76
N PRO A 43 -3.29 -3.26 3.60
CA PRO A 43 -4.20 -2.14 3.85
C PRO A 43 -5.44 -2.18 2.96
N LEU A 44 -5.28 -2.57 1.69
CA LEU A 44 -6.37 -2.68 0.72
C LEU A 44 -7.28 -3.86 1.05
N LEU A 45 -6.68 -5.00 1.41
CA LEU A 45 -7.44 -6.17 1.86
C LEU A 45 -8.24 -5.84 3.13
N ARG A 46 -7.66 -5.07 4.06
CA ARG A 46 -8.33 -4.65 5.30
C ARG A 46 -9.52 -3.71 5.05
N PHE A 47 -9.46 -2.89 4.00
CA PHE A 47 -10.63 -2.10 3.56
C PHE A 47 -11.78 -2.97 3.02
N GLN A 48 -11.51 -4.18 2.53
CA GLN A 48 -12.52 -5.12 2.04
C GLN A 48 -13.19 -5.95 3.15
N GLY A 49 -12.85 -5.69 4.41
CA GLY A 49 -13.40 -6.41 5.58
C GLY A 49 -12.54 -7.57 6.05
N GLU A 50 -11.40 -7.84 5.41
CA GLU A 50 -10.45 -8.85 5.87
C GLU A 50 -9.67 -8.30 7.07
N VAL A 51 -9.67 -9.00 8.20
CA VAL A 51 -8.94 -8.55 9.39
C VAL A 51 -7.44 -8.76 9.13
N ALA A 52 -6.56 -7.77 9.41
CA ALA A 52 -5.10 -7.99 9.24
C ALA A 52 -4.57 -9.15 10.09
N PHE A 53 -5.32 -9.51 11.12
CA PHE A 53 -5.13 -10.72 11.89
C PHE A 53 -6.38 -11.60 11.82
N PRO A 54 -6.33 -12.79 11.19
CA PRO A 54 -7.48 -13.68 11.05
C PRO A 54 -8.16 -13.90 12.41
N SER A 55 -9.48 -13.72 12.47
CA SER A 55 -10.27 -13.90 13.70
C SER A 55 -10.07 -15.29 14.31
N GLU A 56 -9.91 -16.30 13.48
CA GLU A 56 -9.61 -17.68 13.87
C GLU A 56 -8.30 -17.82 14.65
N LEU A 57 -7.30 -17.01 14.28
CA LEU A 57 -6.01 -17.02 14.95
C LEU A 57 -6.03 -16.16 16.21
N LYS A 58 -6.95 -15.19 16.36
CA LYS A 58 -7.01 -14.35 17.58
C LYS A 58 -7.16 -15.20 18.84
N ALA A 59 -7.94 -16.27 18.77
CA ALA A 59 -8.14 -17.23 19.85
C ALA A 59 -6.87 -18.02 20.21
N ALA A 60 -5.90 -18.13 19.29
CA ALA A 60 -4.63 -18.80 19.53
C ALA A 60 -3.59 -17.89 20.21
N TYR A 61 -3.85 -16.58 20.31
CA TYR A 61 -2.91 -15.61 20.88
C TYR A 61 -3.30 -15.25 22.31
N LEU A 62 -2.32 -15.28 23.20
CA LEU A 62 -2.49 -14.75 24.55
C LEU A 62 -2.29 -13.23 24.51
N THR A 63 -3.33 -12.47 24.85
CA THR A 63 -3.22 -11.02 24.97
C THR A 63 -2.67 -10.65 26.35
N PRO A 64 -1.72 -9.70 26.45
CA PRO A 64 -1.10 -9.32 27.73
C PRO A 64 -2.04 -8.57 28.68
N PHE A 65 -3.19 -8.12 28.19
CA PHE A 65 -4.23 -7.42 28.93
C PHE A 65 -5.60 -7.68 28.26
N ASN A 66 -6.63 -6.89 28.62
CA ASN A 66 -7.98 -7.02 28.08
C ASN A 66 -7.98 -7.16 26.55
N GLU A 67 -8.59 -8.23 26.06
CA GLU A 67 -8.59 -8.63 24.65
C GLU A 67 -9.14 -7.52 23.74
N GLY A 68 -10.27 -6.92 24.09
CA GLY A 68 -10.89 -5.85 23.30
C GLY A 68 -10.00 -4.61 23.19
N VAL A 69 -9.34 -4.23 24.29
CA VAL A 69 -8.40 -3.10 24.29
C VAL A 69 -7.15 -3.42 23.46
N PHE A 70 -6.64 -4.65 23.55
CA PHE A 70 -5.45 -5.07 22.80
C PHE A 70 -5.68 -5.00 21.29
N TRP A 71 -6.76 -5.61 20.80
CA TRP A 71 -7.09 -5.59 19.38
C TRP A 71 -7.44 -4.19 18.87
N PHE A 72 -8.04 -3.34 19.71
CA PHE A 72 -8.26 -1.94 19.36
C PHE A 72 -6.95 -1.17 19.17
N ILE A 73 -5.98 -1.35 20.07
CA ILE A 73 -4.66 -0.72 19.96
C ILE A 73 -3.89 -1.24 18.75
N GLU A 74 -3.96 -2.55 18.47
CA GLU A 74 -3.36 -3.13 17.25
C GLU A 74 -3.93 -2.45 16.00
N ASP A 75 -5.25 -2.35 15.89
CA ASP A 75 -5.92 -1.73 14.75
C ASP A 75 -5.51 -0.25 14.61
N LEU A 76 -5.46 0.48 15.73
CA LEU A 76 -5.01 1.87 15.76
C LEU A 76 -3.56 2.03 15.31
N LEU A 77 -2.64 1.19 15.82
CA LEU A 77 -1.22 1.22 15.44
C LEU A 77 -1.03 0.84 13.97
N TYR A 78 -1.76 -0.17 13.50
CA TYR A 78 -1.76 -0.59 12.11
C TYR A 78 -2.15 0.58 11.19
N TRP A 79 -3.30 1.21 11.44
CA TRP A 79 -3.75 2.33 10.62
C TRP A 79 -2.84 3.54 10.74
N THR A 80 -2.35 3.85 11.94
CA THR A 80 -1.40 4.94 12.15
C THR A 80 -0.14 4.73 11.33
N PHE A 81 0.43 3.52 11.35
CA PHE A 81 1.61 3.18 10.56
C PHE A 81 1.36 3.38 9.06
N TRP A 82 0.30 2.78 8.52
CA TRP A 82 0.03 2.83 7.08
C TRP A 82 -0.37 4.21 6.58
N LEU A 83 -1.15 4.97 7.36
CA LEU A 83 -1.51 6.34 7.00
C LEU A 83 -0.29 7.28 7.03
N ASN A 84 0.57 7.18 8.04
CA ASN A 84 1.81 7.97 8.08
C ASN A 84 2.74 7.62 6.91
N LEU A 85 2.85 6.33 6.58
CA LEU A 85 3.61 5.88 5.42
C LEU A 85 3.03 6.45 4.11
N LEU A 86 1.72 6.36 3.91
CA LEU A 86 1.05 6.87 2.70
C LEU A 86 1.19 8.38 2.59
N ILE A 87 0.95 9.13 3.67
CA ILE A 87 1.12 10.59 3.70
C ILE A 87 2.57 10.96 3.34
N GLY A 88 3.55 10.29 3.95
CA GLY A 88 4.97 10.48 3.65
C GLY A 88 5.30 10.20 2.18
N LEU A 89 4.83 9.09 1.63
CA LEU A 89 5.03 8.74 0.22
C LEU A 89 4.38 9.76 -0.72
N THR A 90 3.15 10.20 -0.43
CA THR A 90 2.48 11.22 -1.23
C THR A 90 3.23 12.55 -1.20
N ASN A 91 3.78 12.94 -0.05
CA ASN A 91 4.55 14.18 0.08
C ASN A 91 5.84 14.18 -0.75
N ILE A 92 6.39 13.01 -1.10
CA ILE A 92 7.61 12.89 -1.91
C ILE A 92 7.29 12.91 -3.42
N LEU A 93 6.01 12.80 -3.81
CA LEU A 93 5.64 12.79 -5.23
C LEU A 93 6.05 14.10 -5.93
N PRO A 94 6.52 14.04 -7.19
CA PRO A 94 6.91 15.22 -7.96
C PRO A 94 5.68 15.95 -8.51
N ILE A 95 4.84 16.44 -7.60
CA ILE A 95 3.62 17.21 -7.87
C ILE A 95 3.86 18.62 -7.36
N ALA A 96 3.65 19.63 -8.21
CA ALA A 96 3.95 21.02 -7.88
C ALA A 96 3.28 21.56 -6.60
N ALA A 97 2.14 20.99 -6.19
CA ALA A 97 1.41 21.36 -4.98
C ALA A 97 1.95 20.71 -3.69
N LEU A 98 2.81 19.69 -3.79
CA LEU A 98 3.36 18.94 -2.66
C LEU A 98 4.84 19.29 -2.46
N ASP A 99 5.36 19.05 -1.24
CA ASP A 99 6.75 19.36 -0.87
C ASP A 99 7.76 18.69 -1.82
N GLY A 100 7.48 17.45 -2.24
CA GLY A 100 8.28 16.66 -3.17
C GLY A 100 8.40 17.28 -4.57
N GLY A 101 7.43 18.09 -5.00
CA GLY A 101 7.51 18.81 -6.27
C GLY A 101 8.63 19.86 -6.28
N GLN A 102 8.83 20.55 -5.17
CA GLN A 102 9.91 21.54 -5.04
C GLN A 102 11.27 20.84 -4.95
N MET A 103 11.39 19.82 -4.10
CA MET A 103 12.62 19.02 -3.99
C MET A 103 13.00 18.35 -5.32
N PHE A 104 12.02 17.88 -6.09
CA PHE A 104 12.23 17.34 -7.44
C PHE A 104 12.74 18.41 -8.40
N ASN A 105 12.14 19.60 -8.40
CA ASN A 105 12.61 20.72 -9.24
C ASN A 105 14.05 21.12 -8.90
N ASP A 106 14.41 21.14 -7.62
CA ASP A 106 15.78 21.44 -7.17
C ASP A 106 16.77 20.35 -7.62
N ALA A 107 16.38 19.08 -7.53
CA ALA A 107 17.19 17.97 -8.04
C ALA A 107 17.40 18.09 -9.56
N VAL A 108 16.36 18.44 -10.32
CA VAL A 108 16.45 18.67 -11.77
C VAL A 108 17.34 19.88 -12.07
N ASP A 109 17.23 20.98 -11.32
CA ASP A 109 18.09 22.16 -11.49
C ASP A 109 19.57 21.81 -11.30
N GLU A 110 19.88 21.06 -10.25
CA GLU A 110 21.25 20.60 -9.94
C GLU A 110 21.80 19.68 -11.04
N VAL A 111 20.99 18.77 -11.58
CA VAL A 111 21.38 17.94 -12.72
C VAL A 111 21.65 18.80 -13.97
N LEU A 112 20.76 19.73 -14.32
CA LEU A 112 20.94 20.60 -15.48
C LEU A 112 22.14 21.54 -15.33
N LYS A 113 22.44 21.97 -14.11
CA LYS A 113 23.64 22.75 -13.78
C LYS A 113 24.92 21.95 -14.04
N ARG A 114 24.95 20.66 -13.66
CA ARG A 114 26.07 19.75 -13.97
C ARG A 114 26.26 19.54 -15.47
N LEU A 115 25.18 19.58 -16.24
CA LEU A 115 25.19 19.53 -17.71
C LEU A 115 25.57 20.86 -18.38
N ARG A 116 25.96 21.89 -17.62
CA ARG A 116 26.37 23.23 -18.10
C ARG A 116 25.30 23.93 -18.94
N ILE A 117 24.02 23.65 -18.66
CA ILE A 117 22.90 24.33 -19.31
C ILE A 117 22.85 25.79 -18.84
N LYS A 118 22.71 26.72 -19.79
CA LYS A 118 22.59 28.16 -19.52
C LYS A 118 21.43 28.42 -18.56
N GLU A 119 21.65 29.31 -17.59
CA GLU A 119 20.65 29.64 -16.57
C GLU A 119 19.30 30.08 -17.15
N ALA A 120 19.32 30.88 -18.22
CA ALA A 120 18.11 31.34 -18.90
C ALA A 120 17.25 30.18 -19.47
N SER A 121 17.89 29.10 -19.92
CA SER A 121 17.21 27.90 -20.40
C SER A 121 16.83 26.96 -19.27
N ARG A 122 17.64 26.90 -18.21
CA ARG A 122 17.48 25.98 -17.08
C ARG A 122 16.15 26.19 -16.34
N LYS A 123 15.83 27.43 -15.95
CA LYS A 123 14.57 27.73 -15.24
C LYS A 123 13.33 27.31 -16.03
N LYS A 124 13.35 27.54 -17.35
CA LYS A 124 12.28 27.11 -18.27
C LYS A 124 12.19 25.59 -18.35
N MET A 125 13.32 24.90 -18.44
CA MET A 125 13.39 23.43 -18.48
C MET A 125 12.91 22.80 -17.17
N VAL A 126 13.35 23.29 -16.01
CA VAL A 126 12.91 22.78 -14.70
C VAL A 126 11.39 22.90 -14.57
N SER A 127 10.83 24.08 -14.87
CA SER A 127 9.39 24.30 -14.82
C SER A 127 8.63 23.40 -15.80
N ALA A 128 9.12 23.26 -17.04
CA ALA A 128 8.49 22.39 -18.04
C ALA A 128 8.53 20.91 -17.64
N ILE A 129 9.66 20.43 -17.10
CA ILE A 129 9.83 19.06 -16.61
C ILE A 129 8.90 18.82 -15.41
N GLY A 130 8.94 19.68 -14.40
CA GLY A 130 8.10 19.57 -13.21
C GLY A 130 6.60 19.57 -13.54
N MET A 131 6.17 20.46 -14.44
CA MET A 131 4.79 20.51 -14.91
C MET A 131 4.40 19.25 -15.70
N SER A 132 5.29 18.74 -16.55
CA SER A 132 5.06 17.50 -17.30
C SER A 132 4.89 16.31 -16.36
N PHE A 133 5.77 16.15 -15.37
CA PHE A 133 5.66 15.11 -14.35
C PHE A 133 4.38 15.22 -13.54
N THR A 134 4.02 16.44 -13.12
CA THR A 134 2.76 16.70 -12.39
C THR A 134 1.54 16.28 -13.22
N LEU A 135 1.49 16.67 -14.50
CA LEU A 135 0.37 16.35 -15.40
C LEU A 135 0.29 14.85 -15.68
N ILE A 136 1.42 14.20 -15.96
CA ILE A 136 1.47 12.75 -16.20
C ILE A 136 0.98 11.99 -14.97
N LEU A 137 1.46 12.36 -13.77
CA LEU A 137 1.00 11.75 -12.52
C LEU A 137 -0.49 11.95 -12.31
N LEU A 138 -1.01 13.17 -12.53
CA LEU A 138 -2.44 13.44 -12.41
C LEU A 138 -3.27 12.58 -13.37
N ILE A 139 -2.82 12.46 -14.63
CA ILE A 139 -3.47 11.60 -15.63
C ILE A 139 -3.45 10.15 -15.17
N VAL A 140 -2.31 9.62 -14.71
CA VAL A 140 -2.20 8.23 -14.23
C VAL A 140 -3.13 8.00 -13.04
N LEU A 141 -3.15 8.91 -12.07
CA LEU A 141 -4.02 8.79 -10.88
C LEU A 141 -5.51 8.78 -11.23
N ILE A 142 -5.92 9.50 -12.26
CA ILE A 142 -7.32 9.54 -12.72
C ILE A 142 -7.63 8.37 -13.66
N ALA A 143 -6.72 8.02 -14.57
CA ALA A 143 -6.94 7.02 -15.60
C ALA A 143 -6.90 5.59 -15.04
N VAL A 144 -6.02 5.30 -14.08
CA VAL A 144 -5.90 3.94 -13.51
C VAL A 144 -7.22 3.47 -12.91
N PRO A 145 -7.91 4.21 -12.02
CA PRO A 145 -9.22 3.81 -11.50
C PRO A 145 -10.34 3.70 -12.54
N LEU A 146 -10.20 4.35 -13.71
CA LEU A 146 -11.17 4.26 -14.81
C LEU A 146 -10.96 3.02 -15.68
N ILE A 147 -9.70 2.61 -15.87
CA ILE A 147 -9.32 1.46 -16.69
C ILE A 147 -9.45 0.16 -15.90
N VAL A 148 -9.14 0.19 -14.60
CA VAL A 148 -9.35 -0.95 -13.70
C VAL A 148 -10.85 -1.29 -13.73
N PRO A 149 -11.25 -2.46 -14.25
CA PRO A 149 -12.64 -2.86 -14.25
C PRO A 149 -13.14 -2.84 -12.82
N ARG A 150 -14.30 -2.21 -12.58
CA ARG A 150 -14.99 -2.35 -11.30
C ARG A 150 -15.49 -3.79 -11.24
N ILE A 151 -14.72 -4.67 -10.60
CA ILE A 151 -15.09 -6.04 -10.28
C ILE A 151 -15.74 -6.04 -8.91
#